data_AF-A0A0E4CMT3-F1
#
_entry.id   AF-A0A0E4CMT3-F1
#
_cell.length_a   1.000
_cell.length_b   1.000
_cell.length_c   1.000
_cell.angle_alpha   90.00
_cell.angle_beta   90.00
_cell.angle_gamma   90.00
#
_symmetry.space_group_name_H-M   'P 1'
#
loop_
_entity.id
_entity.type
_entity.pdbx_description
1 polymer ?
#
loop_
_entity_poly.entity_id
_entity_poly.type
_entity_poly.pdbx_seq_one_letter_code
_entity_poly.pdbx_strand_id
1 'polypeptide(L)'
;MTPLPQRQTYAERIEAELDAIAASYADILAASNIEYVNPNRPGASAIFVGAADWGWADSDDKLEAARMKLLRRLREWTPRFRLLFAHPTPQVTERLLEGIDHLERWLIRDGGWDHDIPQTIDAAQDKIQATVADLHALTNLLPVDEYPIRLVVDTNALIDNPDLAAYTGELGKKYVVHLMPVVLGEIDNLKRAGRAEDLREKARRAERRLKGIRSNGDVREGVRVEGDVIAKFEHTEPRSEDLPHWLDMSVADDRFVAAALLLQSEHPGSSIYAGTSDINMQTKLSAVGLPFVEPPPF
;
A
#
# COMPACT_ATOMS: atom_id res chain seq x y z
N MET A 1 17.83 -16.63 18.42
CA MET A 1 17.26 -15.28 18.20
C MET A 1 16.91 -15.19 16.73
N THR A 2 15.63 -15.35 16.41
CA THR A 2 15.10 -15.03 15.08
C THR A 2 15.36 -13.52 14.86
N PRO A 3 15.92 -13.09 13.72
CA PRO A 3 16.07 -11.67 13.46
C PRO A 3 14.69 -11.01 13.54
N LEU A 4 14.59 -9.89 14.26
CA LEU A 4 13.37 -9.09 14.28
C LEU A 4 12.96 -8.80 12.83
N PRO A 5 11.67 -8.93 12.47
CA PRO A 5 11.23 -8.67 11.11
C PRO A 5 11.67 -7.27 10.69
N GLN A 6 12.03 -7.13 9.41
CA GLN A 6 12.49 -5.87 8.82
C GLN A 6 11.44 -4.78 9.11
N ARG A 7 11.83 -3.81 9.95
CA ARG A 7 10.96 -2.71 10.42
C ARG A 7 10.90 -1.60 9.38
N GLN A 8 10.51 -1.95 8.15
CA GLN A 8 10.26 -0.94 7.14
C GLN A 8 8.84 -0.40 7.33
N THR A 9 8.71 0.92 7.34
CA THR A 9 7.40 1.58 7.38
C THR A 9 6.70 1.43 6.04
N TYR A 10 5.41 1.79 5.97
CA TYR A 10 4.71 1.75 4.70
C TYR A 10 5.28 2.73 3.68
N ALA A 11 5.53 3.97 4.12
CA ALA A 11 6.09 5.02 3.28
C ALA A 11 7.44 4.57 2.70
N GLU A 12 8.36 4.11 3.54
CA GLU A 12 9.68 3.63 3.11
C GLU A 12 9.60 2.48 2.10
N ARG A 13 8.61 1.58 2.24
CA ARG A 13 8.42 0.47 1.30
C ARG A 13 7.93 0.97 -0.05
N ILE A 14 6.96 1.88 -0.06
CA ILE A 14 6.39 2.45 -1.28
C ILE A 14 7.42 3.33 -2.01
N GLU A 15 8.26 4.06 -1.27
CA GLU A 15 9.41 4.80 -1.79
C GLU A 15 10.45 3.88 -2.44
N ALA A 16 10.83 2.79 -1.76
CA ALA A 16 11.75 1.81 -2.32
C ALA A 16 11.21 1.13 -3.59
N GLU A 17 9.89 0.91 -3.66
CA GLU A 17 9.25 0.42 -4.88
C GLU A 17 9.30 1.45 -6.02
N LEU A 18 9.11 2.74 -5.73
CA LEU A 18 9.25 3.84 -6.69
C LEU A 18 10.68 3.95 -7.22
N ASP A 19 11.68 3.83 -6.35
CA ASP A 19 13.11 3.82 -6.76
C ASP A 19 13.40 2.67 -7.72
N ALA A 20 12.86 1.49 -7.44
CA ALA A 20 13.04 0.33 -8.29
C ALA A 20 12.24 0.43 -9.61
N ILE A 21 11.12 1.16 -9.64
CA ILE A 21 10.44 1.56 -10.87
C ILE A 21 11.32 2.51 -11.67
N ALA A 22 11.89 3.54 -11.03
CA ALA A 22 12.76 4.53 -11.66
C ALA A 22 14.01 3.87 -12.29
N ALA A 23 14.63 2.92 -11.59
CA ALA A 23 15.76 2.14 -12.11
C ALA A 23 15.38 1.34 -13.37
N SER A 24 14.23 0.64 -13.35
CA SER A 24 13.72 -0.08 -14.52
C SER A 24 13.37 0.87 -15.68
N TYR A 25 12.95 2.09 -15.35
CA TYR A 25 12.64 3.12 -16.33
C TYR A 25 13.90 3.62 -17.03
N ALA A 26 14.99 3.81 -16.30
CA ALA A 26 16.29 4.20 -16.85
C ALA A 26 16.78 3.19 -17.89
N ASP A 27 16.64 1.88 -17.62
CA ASP A 27 16.97 0.81 -18.57
C ASP A 27 16.13 0.89 -19.85
N ILE A 28 14.82 1.17 -19.71
CA ILE A 28 13.91 1.35 -20.86
C ILE A 28 14.33 2.56 -21.69
N LEU A 29 14.63 3.69 -21.06
CA LEU A 29 15.06 4.89 -21.77
C LEU A 29 16.40 4.69 -22.47
N ALA A 30 17.36 4.03 -21.82
CA ALA A 30 18.67 3.72 -22.41
C ALA A 30 18.57 2.82 -23.65
N ALA A 31 17.54 1.96 -23.73
CA ALA A 31 17.25 1.13 -24.89
C ALA A 31 16.31 1.80 -25.92
N SER A 32 15.83 3.01 -25.64
CA SER A 32 14.90 3.75 -26.51
C SER A 32 15.64 4.70 -27.46
N ASN A 33 14.92 5.23 -28.44
CA ASN A 33 15.38 6.33 -29.27
C ASN A 33 14.29 7.39 -29.43
N ILE A 34 14.71 8.62 -29.68
CA ILE A 34 13.84 9.78 -29.93
C ILE A 34 14.15 10.30 -31.33
N GLU A 35 13.10 10.67 -32.06
CA GLU A 35 13.21 11.20 -33.42
C GLU A 35 12.37 12.46 -33.62
N TYR A 36 12.73 13.24 -34.65
CA TYR A 36 12.00 14.43 -35.03
C TYR A 36 10.75 14.04 -35.85
N VAL A 37 9.57 14.22 -35.25
CA VAL A 37 8.28 13.76 -35.81
C VAL A 37 7.44 14.87 -36.42
N ASN A 38 7.83 16.14 -36.23
CA ASN A 38 7.00 17.25 -36.71
C ASN A 38 6.92 17.29 -38.26
N PRO A 39 5.69 17.23 -38.83
CA PRO A 39 5.42 17.26 -40.26
C PRO A 39 5.52 18.66 -40.87
N ASN A 40 5.58 19.73 -40.07
CA ASN A 40 5.68 21.13 -40.53
C ASN A 40 7.09 21.47 -41.04
N ARG A 41 7.54 20.75 -42.06
CA ARG A 41 8.85 20.94 -42.68
C ARG A 41 8.78 21.97 -43.82
N PRO A 42 9.89 22.64 -44.17
CA PRO A 42 9.94 23.53 -45.33
C PRO A 42 9.45 22.80 -46.60
N GLY A 43 8.37 23.31 -47.22
CA GLY A 43 7.74 22.70 -48.39
C GLY A 43 6.53 21.80 -48.12
N ALA A 44 6.08 21.69 -46.87
CA ALA A 44 4.85 20.96 -46.53
C ALA A 44 3.61 21.62 -47.18
N SER A 45 2.72 20.79 -47.75
CA SER A 45 1.48 21.23 -48.40
C SER A 45 0.35 21.57 -47.42
N ALA A 46 0.51 21.19 -46.15
CA ALA A 46 -0.43 21.46 -45.06
C ALA A 46 0.34 21.82 -43.78
N ILE A 47 -0.26 22.66 -42.95
CA ILE A 47 0.26 23.04 -41.63
C ILE A 47 -0.56 22.33 -40.55
N PHE A 48 0.11 21.59 -39.68
CA PHE A 48 -0.48 20.89 -38.54
C PHE A 48 -0.28 21.73 -37.28
N VAL A 49 -1.35 22.33 -36.76
CA VAL A 49 -1.30 23.12 -35.52
C VAL A 49 -1.31 22.19 -34.31
N GLY A 50 -0.46 22.47 -33.30
CA GLY A 50 -0.30 21.62 -32.12
C GLY A 50 0.73 20.50 -32.31
N ALA A 51 1.60 20.65 -33.29
CA ALA A 51 2.60 19.66 -33.63
C ALA A 51 3.76 19.62 -32.62
N ALA A 52 3.94 18.51 -31.89
CA ALA A 52 5.17 18.19 -31.15
C ALA A 52 6.37 17.96 -32.09
N ASP A 53 7.54 18.47 -31.71
CA ASP A 53 8.78 18.35 -32.47
C ASP A 53 9.39 16.95 -32.41
N TRP A 54 9.32 16.33 -31.24
CA TRP A 54 9.98 15.08 -30.94
C TRP A 54 8.97 14.01 -30.55
N GLY A 55 9.29 12.76 -30.90
CA GLY A 55 8.50 11.59 -30.59
C GLY A 55 9.39 10.39 -30.31
N TRP A 56 8.81 9.38 -29.68
CA TRP A 56 9.49 8.10 -29.51
C TRP A 56 9.60 7.38 -30.86
N ALA A 57 10.79 6.86 -31.16
CA ALA A 57 10.94 5.91 -32.24
C ALA A 57 10.26 4.57 -31.91
N ASP A 58 10.01 3.76 -32.94
CA ASP A 58 9.43 2.43 -32.80
C ASP A 58 10.22 1.54 -31.83
N SER A 59 9.51 0.78 -31.01
CA SER A 59 10.10 -0.20 -30.09
C SER A 59 10.24 -1.55 -30.77
N ASP A 60 11.37 -2.23 -30.56
CA ASP A 60 11.46 -3.66 -30.88
C ASP A 60 10.67 -4.51 -29.88
N ASP A 61 10.47 -5.80 -30.19
CA ASP A 61 9.69 -6.71 -29.34
C ASP A 61 10.23 -6.80 -27.90
N LYS A 62 11.55 -6.64 -27.71
CA LYS A 62 12.17 -6.73 -26.38
C LYS A 62 11.87 -5.48 -25.56
N LEU A 63 12.00 -4.30 -26.17
CA LEU A 63 11.69 -3.03 -25.54
C LEU A 63 10.19 -2.93 -25.22
N GLU A 64 9.33 -3.36 -26.14
CA GLU A 64 7.88 -3.41 -25.90
C GLU A 64 7.54 -4.31 -24.72
N ALA A 65 8.10 -5.52 -24.66
CA ALA A 65 7.91 -6.43 -23.53
C ALA A 65 8.42 -5.85 -22.19
N ALA A 66 9.56 -5.15 -22.21
CA ALA A 66 10.10 -4.48 -21.03
C ALA A 66 9.18 -3.34 -20.55
N ARG A 67 8.65 -2.53 -21.49
CA ARG A 67 7.67 -1.47 -21.21
C ARG A 67 6.38 -2.03 -20.62
N MET A 68 5.82 -3.10 -21.20
CA MET A 68 4.63 -3.77 -20.66
C MET A 68 4.86 -4.27 -19.23
N LYS A 69 6.03 -4.85 -18.95
CA LYS A 69 6.39 -5.32 -17.61
C LYS A 69 6.47 -4.18 -16.61
N LEU A 70 7.13 -3.06 -16.96
CA LEU A 70 7.22 -1.91 -16.08
C LEU A 70 5.87 -1.22 -15.89
N LEU A 71 5.06 -1.11 -16.95
CA LEU A 71 3.72 -0.54 -16.90
C LEU A 71 2.82 -1.32 -15.93
N ARG A 72 2.87 -2.66 -15.95
CA ARG A 72 2.17 -3.49 -14.97
C ARG A 72 2.60 -3.13 -13.54
N ARG A 73 3.91 -3.06 -13.29
CA ARG A 73 4.45 -2.73 -11.97
C ARG A 73 4.03 -1.34 -11.50
N LEU A 74 4.07 -0.35 -12.38
CA LEU A 74 3.60 1.00 -12.10
C LEU A 74 2.11 0.99 -11.73
N ARG A 75 1.27 0.30 -12.49
CA ARG A 75 -0.17 0.19 -12.22
C ARG A 75 -0.51 -0.57 -10.93
N GLU A 76 0.34 -1.53 -10.52
CA GLU A 76 0.21 -2.22 -9.21
C GLU A 76 0.70 -1.34 -8.04
N TRP A 77 1.62 -0.41 -8.29
CA TRP A 77 2.14 0.53 -7.29
C TRP A 77 1.23 1.75 -7.09
N THR A 78 0.69 2.31 -8.17
CA THR A 78 -0.09 3.57 -8.17
C THR A 78 -1.22 3.62 -7.13
N PRO A 79 -2.12 2.62 -7.03
CA PRO A 79 -3.22 2.68 -6.06
C PRO A 79 -2.69 2.73 -4.62
N ARG A 80 -1.64 1.96 -4.32
CA ARG A 80 -1.01 1.92 -2.99
C ARG A 80 -0.34 3.25 -2.63
N PHE A 81 0.31 3.89 -3.60
CA PHE A 81 0.86 5.24 -3.40
C PHE A 81 -0.24 6.28 -3.18
N ARG A 82 -1.35 6.21 -3.93
CA ARG A 82 -2.51 7.11 -3.72
C ARG A 82 -3.12 6.96 -2.33
N LEU A 83 -3.19 5.74 -1.81
CA LEU A 83 -3.73 5.50 -0.47
C LEU A 83 -2.98 6.27 0.63
N LEU A 84 -1.68 6.55 0.48
CA LEU A 84 -0.91 7.38 1.43
C LEU A 84 -1.52 8.77 1.64
N PHE A 85 -2.30 9.26 0.67
CA PHE A 85 -2.90 10.58 0.67
C PHE A 85 -4.42 10.47 0.74
N ALA A 86 -4.97 10.04 1.89
CA ALA A 86 -6.42 9.82 2.06
C ALA A 86 -7.27 11.09 1.81
N HIS A 87 -6.74 12.26 2.12
CA HIS A 87 -7.42 13.55 1.96
C HIS A 87 -6.47 14.60 1.34
N PRO A 88 -6.03 14.41 0.08
CA PRO A 88 -5.08 15.30 -0.54
C PRO A 88 -5.74 16.64 -0.84
N THR A 89 -4.99 17.73 -0.70
CA THR A 89 -5.42 19.03 -1.21
C THR A 89 -5.42 19.01 -2.75
N PRO A 90 -6.14 19.92 -3.44
CA PRO A 90 -6.13 19.96 -4.90
C PRO A 90 -4.72 20.01 -5.51
N GLN A 91 -3.81 20.73 -4.88
CA GLN A 91 -2.40 20.81 -5.30
C GLN A 91 -1.67 19.46 -5.20
N VAL A 92 -1.89 18.70 -4.12
CA VAL A 92 -1.30 17.36 -3.96
C VAL A 92 -1.92 16.42 -4.98
N THR A 93 -3.23 16.48 -5.20
CA THR A 93 -3.92 15.68 -6.21
C THR A 93 -3.38 15.94 -7.61
N GLU A 94 -3.20 17.21 -7.99
CA GLU A 94 -2.64 17.58 -9.29
C GLU A 94 -1.24 16.99 -9.48
N ARG A 95 -0.33 17.21 -8.52
CA ARG A 95 1.03 16.65 -8.57
C ARG A 95 1.05 15.12 -8.67
N LEU A 96 0.19 14.43 -7.90
CA LEU A 96 0.05 12.98 -7.97
C LEU A 96 -0.37 12.52 -9.37
N LEU A 97 -1.42 13.14 -9.92
CA LEU A 97 -1.97 12.75 -11.21
C LEU A 97 -1.01 13.06 -12.35
N GLU A 98 -0.40 14.24 -12.36
CA GLU A 98 0.58 14.63 -13.39
C GLU A 98 1.81 13.73 -13.37
N GLY A 99 2.37 13.46 -12.19
CA GLY A 99 3.54 12.59 -12.07
C GLY A 99 3.25 11.16 -12.51
N ILE A 100 2.12 10.58 -12.07
CA ILE A 100 1.72 9.23 -12.46
C ILE A 100 1.39 9.16 -13.96
N ASP A 101 0.63 10.13 -14.49
CA ASP A 101 0.29 10.19 -15.92
C ASP A 101 1.55 10.28 -16.77
N HIS A 102 2.50 11.14 -16.39
CA HIS A 102 3.76 11.27 -17.11
C HIS A 102 4.53 9.93 -17.18
N LEU A 103 4.68 9.23 -16.04
CA LEU A 103 5.33 7.92 -16.01
C LEU A 103 4.59 6.88 -16.89
N GLU A 104 3.25 6.85 -16.82
CA GLU A 104 2.43 5.89 -17.56
C GLU A 104 2.41 6.18 -19.06
N ARG A 105 2.17 7.42 -19.47
CA ARG A 105 2.10 7.87 -20.86
C ARG A 105 3.38 7.58 -21.63
N TRP A 106 4.54 7.83 -21.02
CA TRP A 106 5.84 7.53 -21.63
C TRP A 106 6.15 6.03 -21.73
N LEU A 107 5.49 5.18 -20.92
CA LEU A 107 5.51 3.73 -21.08
C LEU A 107 4.50 3.23 -22.12
N ILE A 108 3.37 3.91 -22.31
CA ILE A 108 2.32 3.52 -23.27
C ILE A 108 2.69 3.91 -24.70
N ARG A 109 3.19 5.13 -24.91
CA ARG A 109 3.52 5.69 -26.24
C ARG A 109 2.40 5.47 -27.25
N ASP A 110 1.24 6.07 -27.00
CA ASP A 110 0.02 5.91 -27.81
C ASP A 110 0.09 6.52 -29.23
N GLY A 111 1.25 7.08 -29.61
CA GLY A 111 1.48 7.72 -30.91
C GLY A 111 0.86 9.11 -31.02
N GLY A 112 0.31 9.66 -29.93
CA GLY A 112 -0.17 11.03 -29.86
C GLY A 112 0.96 12.07 -29.89
N TRP A 113 0.59 13.33 -30.08
CA TRP A 113 1.54 14.44 -29.98
C TRP A 113 1.81 14.73 -28.51
N ASP A 114 3.03 14.43 -28.09
CA ASP A 114 3.48 14.59 -26.72
C ASP A 114 4.58 15.67 -26.67
N HIS A 115 4.19 16.85 -26.17
CA HIS A 115 5.10 18.00 -26.06
C HIS A 115 6.13 17.86 -24.93
N ASP A 116 6.01 16.84 -24.09
CA ASP A 116 6.98 16.60 -23.03
C ASP A 116 8.19 15.82 -23.51
N ILE A 117 8.11 15.10 -24.63
CA ILE A 117 9.23 14.32 -25.16
C ILE A 117 10.37 15.29 -25.56
N PRO A 118 11.55 15.20 -24.93
CA PRO A 118 12.68 16.07 -25.24
C PRO A 118 13.42 15.58 -26.48
N GLN A 119 14.51 16.25 -26.87
CA GLN A 119 15.31 15.88 -28.04
C GLN A 119 16.22 14.65 -27.81
N THR A 120 16.61 14.37 -26.57
CA THR A 120 17.62 13.35 -26.25
C THR A 120 17.16 12.42 -25.13
N ILE A 121 17.71 11.21 -25.12
CA ILE A 121 17.47 10.23 -24.06
C ILE A 121 17.96 10.76 -22.69
N ASP A 122 19.10 11.44 -22.64
CA ASP A 122 19.61 12.04 -21.39
C ASP A 122 18.59 13.05 -20.81
N ALA A 123 18.04 13.93 -21.65
CA ALA A 123 17.01 14.87 -21.19
C ALA A 123 15.71 14.16 -20.78
N ALA A 124 15.38 13.02 -21.40
CA ALA A 124 14.25 12.21 -20.98
C ALA A 124 14.50 11.55 -19.62
N GLN A 125 15.72 11.08 -19.37
CA GLN A 125 16.11 10.56 -18.06
C GLN A 125 16.01 11.64 -16.98
N ASP A 126 16.49 12.86 -17.25
CA ASP A 126 16.37 13.98 -16.33
C ASP A 126 14.90 14.29 -15.98
N LYS A 127 13.99 14.23 -16.97
CA LYS A 127 12.55 14.44 -16.75
C LYS A 127 11.91 13.35 -15.89
N ILE A 128 12.27 12.09 -16.10
CA ILE A 128 11.79 10.98 -15.26
C ILE A 128 12.36 11.11 -13.84
N GLN A 129 13.64 11.45 -13.68
CA GLN A 129 14.24 11.70 -12.37
C GLN A 129 13.54 12.85 -11.63
N ALA A 130 13.23 13.95 -12.32
CA ALA A 130 12.49 15.06 -11.74
C ALA A 130 11.08 14.65 -11.30
N THR A 131 10.39 13.82 -12.10
CA THR A 131 9.06 13.30 -11.77
C THR A 131 9.09 12.39 -10.55
N VAL A 132 10.05 11.45 -10.51
CA VAL A 132 10.27 10.55 -9.37
C VAL A 132 10.62 11.35 -8.11
N ALA A 133 11.47 12.37 -8.23
CA ALA A 133 11.81 13.25 -7.12
C ALA A 133 10.60 14.05 -6.61
N ASP A 134 9.71 14.51 -7.50
CA ASP A 134 8.48 15.22 -7.11
C ASP A 134 7.51 14.30 -6.34
N LEU A 135 7.35 13.06 -6.80
CA LEU A 135 6.55 12.02 -6.14
C LEU A 135 7.14 11.66 -4.77
N HIS A 136 8.46 11.45 -4.68
CA HIS A 136 9.15 11.31 -3.39
C HIS A 136 8.93 12.52 -2.49
N ALA A 137 9.01 13.74 -3.02
CA ALA A 137 8.82 14.93 -2.21
C ALA A 137 7.42 15.02 -1.57
N LEU A 138 6.41 14.38 -2.15
CA LEU A 138 5.07 14.29 -1.56
C LEU A 138 5.05 13.46 -0.27
N THR A 139 5.92 12.47 -0.10
CA THR A 139 5.95 11.65 1.12
C THR A 139 6.41 12.45 2.34
N ASN A 140 7.13 13.56 2.14
CA ASN A 140 7.46 14.51 3.21
C ASN A 140 6.24 15.20 3.84
N LEU A 141 5.07 15.11 3.19
CA LEU A 141 3.81 15.63 3.71
C LEU A 141 3.10 14.64 4.66
N LEU A 142 3.57 13.40 4.71
CA LEU A 142 2.95 12.35 5.50
C LEU A 142 3.19 12.59 7.00
N PRO A 143 2.21 12.25 7.86
CA PRO A 143 2.34 12.43 9.29
C PRO A 143 3.43 11.51 9.84
N VAL A 144 4.15 12.00 10.85
CA VAL A 144 5.00 11.16 11.68
C VAL A 144 4.11 10.36 12.64
N ASP A 145 4.35 9.06 12.72
CA ASP A 145 3.64 8.20 13.67
C ASP A 145 4.32 8.16 15.04
N GLU A 146 3.52 8.33 16.10
CA GLU A 146 4.00 8.21 17.49
C GLU A 146 4.45 6.79 17.85
N TYR A 147 3.79 5.79 17.24
CA TYR A 147 4.04 4.38 17.48
C TYR A 147 4.65 3.76 16.23
N PRO A 148 5.93 3.32 16.29
CA PRO A 148 6.62 2.78 15.11
C PRO A 148 6.06 1.43 14.67
N ILE A 149 5.35 0.72 15.56
CA ILE A 149 4.83 -0.62 15.30
C ILE A 149 3.35 -0.65 15.63
N ARG A 150 2.58 -1.23 14.71
CA ARG A 150 1.16 -1.48 14.86
C ARG A 150 0.86 -2.93 14.51
N LEU A 151 -0.16 -3.48 15.15
CA LEU A 151 -0.58 -4.86 14.99
C LEU A 151 -2.07 -4.88 14.70
N VAL A 152 -2.47 -5.64 13.69
CA VAL A 152 -3.87 -6.06 13.49
C VAL A 152 -3.92 -7.55 13.78
N VAL A 153 -4.96 -8.03 14.46
CA VAL A 153 -5.06 -9.45 14.84
C VAL A 153 -6.31 -10.04 14.21
N ASP A 154 -6.17 -11.19 13.57
CA ASP A 154 -7.33 -11.90 13.02
C ASP A 154 -8.14 -12.58 14.14
N THR A 155 -9.29 -13.17 13.77
CA THR A 155 -10.13 -13.86 14.75
C THR A 155 -9.43 -15.10 15.31
N ASN A 156 -8.72 -15.88 14.50
CA ASN A 156 -8.08 -17.11 14.95
C ASN A 156 -7.00 -16.84 16.01
N ALA A 157 -6.18 -15.82 15.79
CA ALA A 157 -5.18 -15.33 16.73
C ALA A 157 -5.79 -14.98 18.08
N LEU A 158 -6.93 -14.29 18.09
CA LEU A 158 -7.65 -13.94 19.32
C LEU A 158 -8.34 -15.13 19.99
N ILE A 159 -8.82 -16.10 19.20
CA ILE A 159 -9.41 -17.34 19.72
C ILE A 159 -8.36 -18.20 20.42
N ASP A 160 -7.15 -18.26 19.87
CA ASP A 160 -6.05 -19.04 20.43
C ASP A 160 -5.36 -18.31 21.58
N ASN A 161 -5.08 -17.02 21.43
CA ASN A 161 -4.49 -16.18 22.46
C ASN A 161 -5.10 -14.77 22.48
N PRO A 162 -6.08 -14.49 23.38
CA PRO A 162 -6.65 -13.15 23.49
C PRO A 162 -5.77 -12.13 24.22
N ASP A 163 -4.57 -12.50 24.66
CA ASP A 163 -3.65 -11.57 25.31
C ASP A 163 -2.86 -10.75 24.28
N LEU A 164 -3.27 -9.50 24.09
CA LEU A 164 -2.67 -8.61 23.10
C LEU A 164 -1.20 -8.26 23.41
N ALA A 165 -0.77 -8.42 24.67
CA ALA A 165 0.61 -8.22 25.11
C ALA A 165 1.55 -9.40 24.80
N ALA A 166 1.01 -10.54 24.35
CA ALA A 166 1.81 -11.73 24.04
C ALA A 166 2.84 -11.46 22.94
N TYR A 167 2.55 -10.55 22.01
CA TYR A 167 3.42 -10.21 20.87
C TYR A 167 4.67 -9.40 21.25
N THR A 168 4.86 -9.03 22.53
CA THR A 168 6.02 -8.23 22.96
C THR A 168 7.37 -8.87 22.67
N GLY A 169 7.44 -10.21 22.60
CA GLY A 169 8.65 -10.95 22.21
C GLY A 169 9.05 -10.75 20.74
N GLU A 170 8.07 -10.63 19.85
CA GLU A 170 8.28 -10.51 18.40
C GLU A 170 8.30 -9.05 17.93
N LEU A 171 7.44 -8.22 18.50
CA LEU A 171 7.24 -6.83 18.08
C LEU A 171 7.97 -5.81 18.99
N GLY A 172 8.46 -6.24 20.15
CA GLY A 172 8.98 -5.36 21.18
C GLY A 172 7.90 -4.78 22.10
N LYS A 173 8.30 -3.94 23.06
CA LYS A 173 7.44 -3.56 24.20
C LYS A 173 6.46 -2.40 23.94
N LYS A 174 6.55 -1.75 22.78
CA LYS A 174 5.75 -0.55 22.43
C LYS A 174 5.12 -0.74 21.06
N TYR A 175 3.80 -0.96 21.03
CA TYR A 175 3.02 -1.07 19.81
C TYR A 175 1.52 -0.81 20.08
N VAL A 176 0.79 -0.47 19.02
CA VAL A 176 -0.67 -0.33 19.07
C VAL A 176 -1.33 -1.52 18.38
N VAL A 177 -2.27 -2.17 19.05
CA VAL A 177 -3.11 -3.23 18.49
C VAL A 177 -4.44 -2.64 18.05
N HIS A 178 -4.79 -2.83 16.78
CA HIS A 178 -6.03 -2.38 16.20
C HIS A 178 -7.00 -3.58 16.08
N LEU A 179 -8.12 -3.47 16.78
CA LEU A 179 -9.18 -4.46 16.79
C LEU A 179 -10.26 -4.04 15.79
N MET A 180 -10.36 -4.76 14.68
CA MET A 180 -11.23 -4.39 13.56
C MET A 180 -12.69 -4.83 13.76
N PRO A 181 -13.68 -4.08 13.22
CA PRO A 181 -15.09 -4.48 13.26
C PRO A 181 -15.35 -5.88 12.72
N VAL A 182 -14.70 -6.26 11.60
CA VAL A 182 -14.85 -7.59 10.98
C VAL A 182 -14.49 -8.71 11.95
N VAL A 183 -13.37 -8.57 12.65
CA VAL A 183 -12.86 -9.55 13.64
C VAL A 183 -13.77 -9.65 14.85
N LEU A 184 -14.23 -8.49 15.37
CA LEU A 184 -15.15 -8.44 16.50
C LEU A 184 -16.50 -9.09 16.16
N GLY A 185 -17.01 -8.87 14.95
CA GLY A 185 -18.23 -9.50 14.45
C GLY A 185 -18.10 -11.02 14.30
N GLU A 186 -16.95 -11.51 13.85
CA GLU A 186 -16.67 -12.94 13.76
C GLU A 186 -16.62 -13.62 15.13
N ILE A 187 -15.98 -13.01 16.13
CA ILE A 187 -15.99 -13.50 17.52
C ILE A 187 -17.43 -13.61 18.05
N ASP A 188 -18.25 -12.60 17.78
CA ASP A 188 -19.66 -12.57 18.19
C ASP A 188 -20.49 -13.68 17.54
N ASN A 189 -20.17 -14.05 16.31
CA ASN A 189 -20.80 -15.15 15.60
C ASN A 189 -20.34 -16.52 16.13
N LEU A 190 -19.04 -16.71 16.37
CA LEU A 190 -18.48 -17.95 16.91
C LEU A 190 -19.06 -18.29 18.29
N LYS A 191 -19.26 -17.28 19.15
CA LYS A 191 -19.95 -17.43 20.45
C LYS A 191 -21.35 -18.04 20.33
N ARG A 192 -22.11 -17.64 19.30
CA ARG A 192 -23.54 -17.99 19.14
C ARG A 192 -23.72 -19.28 18.33
N ALA A 193 -22.93 -19.43 17.27
CA ALA A 193 -23.13 -20.44 16.23
C ALA A 193 -21.94 -21.40 16.07
N GLY A 194 -20.91 -21.33 16.92
CA GLY A 194 -19.77 -22.24 16.88
C GLY A 194 -20.22 -23.71 16.91
N ARG A 195 -19.59 -24.57 16.11
CA ARG A 195 -20.01 -25.97 15.95
C ARG A 195 -19.69 -26.83 17.17
N ALA A 196 -18.60 -26.54 17.87
CA ALA A 196 -18.14 -27.24 19.06
C ALA A 196 -18.21 -26.32 20.29
N GLU A 197 -18.48 -26.89 21.47
CA GLU A 197 -18.57 -26.11 22.71
C GLU A 197 -17.21 -25.51 23.10
N ASP A 198 -16.10 -26.23 22.89
CA ASP A 198 -14.74 -25.73 23.13
C ASP A 198 -14.46 -24.44 22.35
N LEU A 199 -14.87 -24.38 21.07
CA LEU A 199 -14.70 -23.20 20.24
C LEU A 199 -15.56 -22.02 20.74
N ARG A 200 -16.79 -22.29 21.19
CA ARG A 200 -17.65 -21.27 21.81
C ARG A 200 -17.06 -20.75 23.11
N GLU A 201 -16.45 -21.62 23.92
CA GLU A 201 -15.80 -21.22 25.17
C GLU A 201 -14.58 -20.34 24.91
N LYS A 202 -13.72 -20.72 23.93
CA LYS A 202 -12.59 -19.88 23.49
C LYS A 202 -13.08 -18.50 22.99
N ALA A 203 -14.13 -18.45 22.18
CA ALA A 203 -14.72 -17.19 21.72
C ALA A 203 -15.25 -16.33 22.86
N ARG A 204 -15.97 -16.93 23.83
CA ARG A 204 -16.43 -16.22 25.03
C ARG A 204 -15.26 -15.72 25.89
N ARG A 205 -14.15 -16.46 25.95
CA ARG A 205 -12.94 -16.05 26.67
C ARG A 205 -12.30 -14.84 26.01
N ALA A 206 -12.14 -14.86 24.69
CA ALA A 206 -11.63 -13.74 23.91
C ALA A 206 -12.49 -12.50 24.11
N GLU A 207 -13.82 -12.61 23.94
CA GLU A 207 -14.74 -11.51 24.16
C GLU A 207 -14.64 -10.92 25.58
N ARG A 208 -14.57 -11.76 26.62
CA ARG A 208 -14.42 -11.29 28.01
C ARG A 208 -13.14 -10.50 28.20
N ARG A 209 -12.01 -10.96 27.63
CA ARG A 209 -10.72 -10.25 27.70
C ARG A 209 -10.82 -8.90 26.99
N LEU A 210 -11.36 -8.86 25.78
CA LEU A 210 -11.53 -7.63 25.01
C LEU A 210 -12.47 -6.63 25.71
N LYS A 211 -13.57 -7.09 26.33
CA LYS A 211 -14.45 -6.23 27.14
C LYS A 211 -13.74 -5.64 28.36
N GLY A 212 -12.91 -6.43 29.03
CA GLY A 212 -12.10 -5.95 30.15
C GLY A 212 -11.09 -4.87 29.73
N ILE A 213 -10.43 -5.04 28.58
CA ILE A 213 -9.57 -4.01 28.00
C ILE A 213 -10.39 -2.76 27.68
N ARG A 214 -11.54 -2.92 27.03
CA ARG A 214 -12.43 -1.84 26.61
C ARG A 214 -12.89 -0.95 27.78
N SER A 215 -13.06 -1.50 28.99
CA SER A 215 -13.50 -0.74 30.17
C SER A 215 -12.40 0.13 30.82
N ASN A 216 -11.15 0.03 30.38
CA ASN A 216 -10.02 0.71 31.03
C ASN A 216 -9.73 2.13 30.49
N GLY A 217 -10.54 2.67 29.55
CA GLY A 217 -10.32 4.02 28.99
C GLY A 217 -11.24 4.35 27.81
N ASP A 218 -10.97 5.46 27.11
CA ASP A 218 -11.63 5.76 25.84
C ASP A 218 -11.05 4.89 24.72
N VAL A 219 -11.90 4.05 24.16
CA VAL A 219 -11.58 3.06 23.15
C VAL A 219 -11.19 3.65 21.80
N ARG A 220 -11.56 4.92 21.56
CA ARG A 220 -11.26 5.65 20.33
C ARG A 220 -9.85 6.24 20.35
N GLU A 221 -9.38 6.67 21.52
CA GLU A 221 -8.02 7.20 21.71
C GLU A 221 -7.00 6.08 21.95
N GLY A 222 -7.48 4.90 22.37
CA GLY A 222 -6.67 3.73 22.64
C GLY A 222 -6.58 3.47 24.14
N VAL A 223 -6.65 2.20 24.52
CA VAL A 223 -6.68 1.76 25.91
C VAL A 223 -5.43 0.97 26.24
N ARG A 224 -4.79 1.29 27.37
CA ARG A 224 -3.61 0.55 27.82
C ARG A 224 -3.97 -0.90 28.15
N VAL A 225 -3.26 -1.83 27.53
CA VAL A 225 -3.33 -3.27 27.82
C VAL A 225 -2.30 -3.62 28.88
N GLU A 226 -1.02 -3.41 28.56
CA GLU A 226 0.12 -3.70 29.43
C GLU A 226 1.33 -2.85 28.99
N GLY A 227 2.01 -2.20 29.94
CA GLY A 227 3.15 -1.33 29.62
C GLY A 227 2.78 -0.27 28.57
N ASP A 228 3.52 -0.27 27.46
CA ASP A 228 3.31 0.61 26.29
C ASP A 228 2.56 -0.09 25.14
N VAL A 229 1.86 -1.19 25.44
CA VAL A 229 0.92 -1.85 24.53
C VAL A 229 -0.45 -1.21 24.67
N ILE A 230 -0.93 -0.62 23.59
CA ILE A 230 -2.22 0.06 23.52
C ILE A 230 -3.16 -0.74 22.61
N ALA A 231 -4.44 -0.84 22.96
CA ALA A 231 -5.48 -1.41 22.10
C ALA A 231 -6.44 -0.31 21.63
N LYS A 232 -6.61 -0.19 20.32
CA LYS A 232 -7.58 0.72 19.69
C LYS A 232 -8.68 -0.10 19.03
N PHE A 233 -9.93 0.25 19.33
CA PHE A 233 -11.10 -0.42 18.74
C PHE A 233 -11.54 0.39 17.53
N GLU A 234 -11.34 -0.17 16.35
CA GLU A 234 -11.76 0.48 15.12
C GLU A 234 -13.27 0.34 14.92
N HIS A 235 -13.86 1.31 14.24
CA HIS A 235 -15.32 1.40 14.04
C HIS A 235 -15.74 1.50 12.57
N THR A 236 -14.79 1.75 11.68
CA THR A 236 -15.03 1.96 10.26
C THR A 236 -14.73 0.67 9.50
N GLU A 237 -15.69 0.23 8.68
CA GLU A 237 -15.45 -0.83 7.70
C GLU A 237 -14.65 -0.27 6.51
N PRO A 238 -13.75 -1.06 5.90
CA PRO A 238 -12.85 -0.57 4.87
C PRO A 238 -13.62 -0.11 3.63
N ARG A 239 -13.33 1.10 3.16
CA ARG A 239 -13.90 1.65 1.93
C ARG A 239 -12.94 2.65 1.28
N SER A 240 -12.45 2.31 0.10
CA SER A 240 -11.70 3.20 -0.79
C SER A 240 -11.78 2.69 -2.23
N GLU A 241 -11.73 3.59 -3.20
CA GLU A 241 -11.70 3.26 -4.64
C GLU A 241 -10.32 2.74 -5.07
N ASP A 242 -9.27 3.02 -4.30
CA ASP A 242 -7.89 2.57 -4.56
C ASP A 242 -7.57 1.21 -3.91
N LEU A 243 -8.56 0.55 -3.29
CA LEU A 243 -8.37 -0.83 -2.81
C LEU A 243 -8.15 -1.79 -4.00
N PRO A 244 -7.27 -2.81 -3.85
CA PRO A 244 -7.11 -3.82 -4.88
C PRO A 244 -8.44 -4.47 -5.29
N HIS A 245 -8.75 -4.43 -6.59
CA HIS A 245 -10.03 -4.89 -7.15
C HIS A 245 -10.34 -6.38 -6.92
N TRP A 246 -9.33 -7.18 -6.57
CA TRP A 246 -9.49 -8.61 -6.27
C TRP A 246 -9.96 -8.87 -4.83
N LEU A 247 -9.97 -7.86 -3.95
CA LEU A 247 -10.51 -7.97 -2.60
C LEU A 247 -12.04 -7.86 -2.63
N ASP A 248 -12.72 -8.94 -2.25
CA ASP A 248 -14.18 -8.97 -2.16
C ASP A 248 -14.65 -8.54 -0.76
N MET A 249 -15.25 -7.35 -0.66
CA MET A 249 -15.73 -6.82 0.62
C MET A 249 -16.87 -7.62 1.26
N SER A 250 -17.44 -8.62 0.58
CA SER A 250 -18.37 -9.57 1.19
C SER A 250 -17.66 -10.69 1.97
N VAL A 251 -16.38 -10.94 1.67
CA VAL A 251 -15.53 -11.95 2.33
C VAL A 251 -14.85 -11.32 3.54
N ALA A 252 -14.91 -11.99 4.70
CA ALA A 252 -14.33 -11.47 5.95
C ALA A 252 -12.81 -11.31 5.88
N ASP A 253 -12.10 -12.30 5.34
CA ASP A 253 -10.64 -12.22 5.17
C ASP A 253 -10.22 -11.03 4.29
N ASP A 254 -10.94 -10.81 3.18
CA ASP A 254 -10.61 -9.73 2.25
C ASP A 254 -10.90 -8.36 2.88
N ARG A 255 -11.97 -8.25 3.68
CA ARG A 255 -12.22 -7.07 4.51
C ARG A 255 -11.13 -6.86 5.55
N PHE A 256 -10.63 -7.90 6.19
CA PHE A 256 -9.52 -7.78 7.13
C PHE A 256 -8.27 -7.24 6.44
N VAL A 257 -7.91 -7.79 5.28
CA VAL A 257 -6.76 -7.32 4.48
C VAL A 257 -6.96 -5.88 4.01
N ALA A 258 -8.14 -5.52 3.54
CA ALA A 258 -8.46 -4.15 3.13
C ALA A 258 -8.37 -3.16 4.30
N ALA A 259 -8.91 -3.52 5.47
CA ALA A 259 -8.82 -2.69 6.66
C ALA A 259 -7.37 -2.52 7.14
N ALA A 260 -6.57 -3.59 7.07
CA ALA A 260 -5.14 -3.52 7.40
C ALA A 260 -4.37 -2.59 6.44
N LEU A 261 -4.68 -2.63 5.14
CA LEU A 261 -4.08 -1.78 4.12
C LEU A 261 -4.45 -0.30 4.31
N LEU A 262 -5.72 -0.01 4.61
CA LEU A 262 -6.16 1.35 4.90
C LEU A 262 -5.54 1.88 6.18
N LEU A 263 -5.47 1.05 7.23
CA LEU A 263 -4.79 1.42 8.47
C LEU A 263 -3.30 1.73 8.22
N GLN A 264 -2.66 0.98 7.34
CA GLN A 264 -1.29 1.23 6.94
C GLN A 264 -1.13 2.59 6.24
N SER A 265 -2.17 3.02 5.55
CA SER A 265 -2.21 4.31 4.86
C SER A 265 -2.52 5.48 5.80
N GLU A 266 -3.31 5.25 6.85
CA GLU A 266 -3.52 6.21 7.95
C GLU A 266 -2.29 6.39 8.83
N HIS A 267 -1.42 5.38 8.87
CA HIS A 267 -0.20 5.33 9.68
C HIS A 267 1.03 4.98 8.84
N PRO A 268 1.39 5.83 7.87
CA PRO A 268 2.40 5.50 6.87
C PRO A 268 3.82 5.44 7.43
N GLY A 269 4.08 6.11 8.56
CA GLY A 269 5.34 6.07 9.29
C GLY A 269 5.46 4.90 10.26
N SER A 270 4.47 4.00 10.28
CA SER A 270 4.47 2.78 11.10
C SER A 270 4.73 1.54 10.26
N SER A 271 5.38 0.55 10.87
CA SER A 271 5.32 -0.84 10.40
C SER A 271 4.07 -1.51 10.95
N ILE A 272 3.15 -1.90 10.07
CA ILE A 272 1.93 -2.63 10.44
C ILE A 272 2.12 -4.12 10.19
N TYR A 273 1.93 -4.92 11.23
CA TYR A 273 1.95 -6.38 11.17
C TYR A 273 0.54 -6.95 11.31
N ALA A 274 0.26 -8.04 10.63
CA ALA A 274 -0.90 -8.89 10.93
C ALA A 274 -0.51 -10.08 11.80
N GLY A 275 -1.16 -10.24 12.95
CA GLY A 275 -1.09 -11.41 13.81
C GLY A 275 -1.97 -12.51 13.25
N THR A 276 -1.38 -13.49 12.55
CA THR A 276 -2.10 -14.61 11.94
C THR A 276 -1.18 -15.80 11.69
N SER A 277 -1.70 -17.01 11.90
CA SER A 277 -1.07 -18.28 11.52
C SER A 277 -1.74 -18.93 10.31
N ASP A 278 -2.75 -18.30 9.71
CA ASP A 278 -3.48 -18.85 8.57
C ASP A 278 -2.72 -18.60 7.26
N ILE A 279 -2.39 -19.68 6.55
CA ILE A 279 -1.59 -19.61 5.32
C ILE A 279 -2.29 -18.86 4.17
N ASN A 280 -3.62 -18.92 4.10
CA ASN A 280 -4.38 -18.19 3.08
C ASN A 280 -4.36 -16.69 3.39
N MET A 281 -4.52 -16.33 4.67
CA MET A 281 -4.39 -14.95 5.13
C MET A 281 -2.99 -14.39 4.85
N GLN A 282 -1.94 -15.14 5.20
CA GLN A 282 -0.54 -14.77 4.93
C GLN A 282 -0.27 -14.54 3.44
N THR A 283 -0.88 -15.34 2.56
CA THR A 283 -0.77 -15.20 1.10
C THR A 283 -1.40 -13.88 0.62
N LYS A 284 -2.61 -13.55 1.09
CA LYS A 284 -3.29 -12.30 0.73
C LYS A 284 -2.55 -11.08 1.27
N LEU A 285 -2.05 -11.13 2.50
CA LEU A 285 -1.25 -10.08 3.11
C LEU A 285 0.04 -9.83 2.30
N SER A 286 0.72 -10.90 1.89
CA SER A 286 1.92 -10.80 1.05
C SER A 286 1.62 -10.13 -0.30
N ALA A 287 0.45 -10.40 -0.90
CA ALA A 287 0.04 -9.79 -2.17
C ALA A 287 -0.19 -8.27 -2.07
N VAL A 288 -0.52 -7.75 -0.89
CA VAL A 288 -0.61 -6.29 -0.63
C VAL A 288 0.63 -5.73 0.07
N GLY A 289 1.67 -6.56 0.26
CA GLY A 289 2.92 -6.20 0.91
C GLY A 289 2.84 -6.06 2.44
N LEU A 290 1.76 -6.49 3.09
CA LEU A 290 1.64 -6.41 4.56
C LEU A 290 2.45 -7.55 5.23
N PRO A 291 3.40 -7.23 6.13
CA PRO A 291 4.09 -8.26 6.90
C PRO A 291 3.15 -8.87 7.94
N PHE A 292 3.48 -10.09 8.38
CA PHE A 292 2.72 -10.80 9.39
C PHE A 292 3.65 -11.41 10.45
N VAL A 293 3.08 -11.71 11.60
CA VAL A 293 3.72 -12.42 12.71
C VAL A 293 2.77 -13.51 13.19
N GLU A 294 3.32 -14.66 13.56
CA GLU A 294 2.50 -15.73 14.12
C GLU A 294 2.11 -15.40 15.57
N PRO A 295 0.88 -15.74 16.00
CA PRO A 295 0.49 -15.62 17.40
C PRO A 295 1.41 -16.46 18.29
N PRO A 296 1.99 -15.89 19.35
CA PRO A 296 2.77 -16.65 20.31
C PRO A 296 1.90 -17.73 20.98
N PRO A 297 2.47 -18.92 21.25
CA PRO A 297 1.75 -19.96 21.97
C PRO A 297 1.32 -19.43 23.35
N PHE A 298 0.16 -19.93 23.81
CA PHE A 298 -0.41 -19.59 25.11
C PHE A 298 0.41 -20.12 26.28
#